data_AF-A0A8B9ACN9-F1
#
_entry.id   AF-A0A8B9ACN9-F1
#
_cell.length_a   1.000
_cell.length_b   1.000
_cell.length_c   1.000
_cell.angle_alpha   90.00
_cell.angle_beta   90.00
_cell.angle_gamma   90.00
#
_symmetry.space_group_name_H-M   'P 1'
#
loop_
_entity.id
_entity.type
_entity.pdbx_description
1 polymer ?
#
loop_
_entity_poly.entity_id
_entity_poly.type
_entity_poly.pdbx_seq_one_letter_code
_entity_poly.pdbx_strand_id
1 'polypeptide(L)'
;MENSIRSMRRSSTWRKWRTPRSTSSCAAGTSRYYGGWAAPNIYFLGYSGVIKFGNIRIGGLSGIYKPREYHLGHYEMPPYDENDIRSVYHVREYDVMKLKEVKGQIDIFMSHDWPLRITEYGNWEKLVRHKPFFRQEVLDGTLGSVPAAELLKALQPRYWFSAHLHCKFPAIIQHGENGPVTKFLALDKCLRGRKFLQIVDIEADPGPYEVQYDEEWLAITRKFNSIFPLTRKSVQLGGLDKQDYQQWVRNKLNARGAKPFDFVPTVPSFDPSQPLSNRSHCGNLLRS
;
A
#
# COMPACT_ATOMS: atom_id res chain seq x y z
N MET A 1 20.39 44.12 22.85
CA MET A 1 20.26 42.97 21.93
C MET A 1 19.40 41.91 22.60
N GLU A 2 18.11 42.20 22.70
CA GLU A 2 17.03 41.33 23.15
C GLU A 2 15.77 42.14 22.83
N ASN A 3 15.14 41.84 21.69
CA ASN A 3 13.79 42.25 21.27
C ASN A 3 13.65 42.08 19.75
N SER A 4 13.39 40.86 19.27
CA SER A 4 12.65 40.61 18.03
C SER A 4 12.28 39.13 17.85
N ILE A 5 11.60 38.54 18.83
CA ILE A 5 10.98 37.21 18.69
C ILE A 5 9.53 37.32 19.17
N ARG A 6 8.73 38.13 18.49
CA ARG A 6 7.28 38.24 18.74
C ARG A 6 6.51 38.92 17.60
N SER A 7 6.77 38.52 16.36
CA SER A 7 5.92 38.96 15.23
C SER A 7 6.08 38.06 14.01
N MET A 8 5.51 36.85 14.06
CA MET A 8 5.06 36.13 12.85
C MET A 8 4.14 34.96 13.20
N ARG A 9 3.23 35.19 14.15
CA ARG A 9 2.00 34.40 14.27
C ARG A 9 0.91 35.13 13.50
N ARG A 10 0.65 34.67 12.26
CA ARG A 10 -0.62 34.76 11.49
C ARG A 10 -0.31 34.81 9.97
N SER A 11 -0.05 33.66 9.36
CA SER A 11 -0.41 33.43 7.96
C SER A 11 -1.27 32.17 7.88
N SER A 12 -2.45 32.33 7.32
CA SER A 12 -3.65 31.49 7.51
C SER A 12 -3.81 30.37 6.48
N THR A 13 -2.73 29.90 5.84
CA THR A 13 -2.82 28.95 4.71
C THR A 13 -2.46 27.49 5.02
N TRP A 14 -2.10 27.17 6.27
CA TRP A 14 -1.65 25.81 6.65
C TRP A 14 -2.72 24.89 7.27
N ARG A 15 -3.98 25.34 7.38
CA ARG A 15 -5.09 24.51 7.91
C ARG A 15 -5.66 23.47 6.93
N LYS A 16 -5.19 23.40 5.68
CA LYS A 16 -5.74 22.47 4.65
C LYS A 16 -5.09 21.07 4.61
N TRP A 17 -4.13 20.78 5.49
CA TRP A 17 -3.51 19.44 5.64
C TRP A 17 -3.90 18.70 6.91
N ARG A 18 -4.74 19.32 7.75
CA ARG A 18 -5.54 18.61 8.75
C ARG A 18 -6.96 18.64 8.22
N THR A 19 -7.59 17.47 8.13
CA THR A 19 -9.03 17.22 7.91
C THR A 19 -9.87 18.46 7.54
N PRO A 20 -10.53 18.50 6.36
CA PRO A 20 -11.32 19.66 5.95
C PRO A 20 -12.43 19.92 6.98
N ARG A 21 -12.29 21.00 7.76
CA ARG A 21 -13.41 21.56 8.52
C ARG A 21 -14.22 22.43 7.56
N SER A 22 -15.29 21.84 7.03
CA SER A 22 -16.61 22.45 6.74
C SER A 22 -17.25 21.87 5.48
N THR A 23 -17.49 20.57 5.48
CA THR A 23 -18.80 19.99 5.17
C THR A 23 -18.85 18.68 5.92
N SER A 24 -19.98 18.42 6.55
CA SER A 24 -20.30 17.18 7.26
C SER A 24 -20.12 15.97 6.35
N SER A 25 -18.94 15.36 6.35
CA SER A 25 -18.77 13.95 6.01
C SER A 25 -17.65 13.37 6.88
N CYS A 26 -18.05 12.53 7.82
CA CYS A 26 -17.15 11.68 8.58
C CYS A 26 -16.60 10.60 7.64
N ALA A 27 -15.62 10.92 6.79
CA ALA A 27 -14.85 9.92 6.07
C ALA A 27 -13.79 9.33 7.02
N ALA A 28 -14.24 8.63 8.07
CA ALA A 28 -13.38 7.85 8.96
C ALA A 28 -13.18 6.41 8.44
N GLY A 29 -13.36 6.21 7.13
CA GLY A 29 -13.40 4.92 6.43
C GLY A 29 -12.12 4.12 6.35
N THR A 30 -10.97 4.80 6.29
CA THR A 30 -9.67 4.18 5.98
C THR A 30 -8.57 5.09 6.51
N SER A 31 -8.41 5.16 7.84
CA SER A 31 -7.53 6.16 8.50
C SER A 31 -6.06 6.14 8.04
N ARG A 32 -5.62 5.09 7.31
CA ARG A 32 -4.26 4.88 6.81
C ARG A 32 -4.19 4.47 5.34
N TYR A 33 -5.16 4.89 4.52
CA TYR A 33 -5.18 4.54 3.09
C TYR A 33 -3.84 4.85 2.37
N TYR A 34 -3.25 6.02 2.63
CA TYR A 34 -1.97 6.47 2.05
C TYR A 34 -0.72 5.97 2.78
N GLY A 35 -0.87 5.09 3.77
CA GLY A 35 0.23 4.57 4.57
C GLY A 35 0.70 5.49 5.70
N GLY A 36 1.71 5.03 6.42
CA GLY A 36 2.30 5.69 7.59
C GLY A 36 2.73 4.69 8.67
N TRP A 37 3.48 5.16 9.67
CA TRP A 37 3.93 4.33 10.80
C TRP A 37 2.77 3.76 11.59
N ALA A 38 2.56 2.45 11.57
CA ALA A 38 1.53 1.73 12.34
C ALA A 38 1.90 1.61 13.81
N ALA A 39 3.19 1.50 14.08
CA ALA A 39 3.81 1.50 15.40
C ALA A 39 5.28 1.96 15.23
N PRO A 40 6.04 2.18 16.31
CA PRO A 40 7.49 2.37 16.21
C PRO A 40 8.12 1.24 15.39
N ASN A 41 8.94 1.58 14.40
CA ASN A 41 9.62 0.65 13.49
C ASN A 41 8.70 -0.23 12.61
N ILE A 42 7.40 0.07 12.54
CA ILE A 42 6.44 -0.64 11.66
C ILE A 42 5.80 0.38 10.73
N TYR A 43 6.24 0.42 9.47
CA TYR A 43 5.66 1.30 8.46
C TYR A 43 4.66 0.54 7.58
N PHE A 44 3.42 1.01 7.53
CA PHE A 44 2.43 0.49 6.58
C PHE A 44 2.49 1.28 5.28
N LEU A 45 2.69 0.61 4.14
CA LEU A 45 2.79 1.28 2.82
C LEU A 45 1.47 1.90 2.36
N GLY A 46 0.35 1.53 2.98
CA GLY A 46 -0.98 1.88 2.50
C GLY A 46 -1.58 0.77 1.65
N TYR A 47 -2.69 1.08 0.99
CA TYR A 47 -3.38 0.15 0.09
C TYR A 47 -2.59 -0.08 -1.20
N SER A 48 -1.95 0.98 -1.67
CA SER A 48 -0.89 0.99 -2.67
C SER A 48 0.10 2.06 -2.26
N GLY A 49 1.39 1.84 -2.50
CA GLY A 49 2.43 2.76 -2.05
C GLY A 49 3.78 2.53 -2.70
N VAL A 50 4.58 3.60 -2.84
CA VAL A 50 6.02 3.51 -3.10
C VAL A 50 6.76 4.43 -2.12
N ILE A 51 7.81 3.91 -1.51
CA ILE A 51 8.71 4.63 -0.60
C ILE A 51 10.16 4.41 -1.03
N LYS A 52 11.07 5.20 -0.45
CA LYS A 52 12.50 5.02 -0.54
C LYS A 52 13.09 4.58 0.79
N PHE A 53 14.14 3.77 0.75
CA PHE A 53 15.02 3.48 1.88
C PHE A 53 16.46 3.48 1.37
N GLY A 54 17.25 4.48 1.76
CA GLY A 54 18.47 4.81 1.02
C GLY A 54 18.14 5.15 -0.45
N ASN A 55 18.81 4.50 -1.39
CA ASN A 55 18.52 4.62 -2.83
C ASN A 55 17.49 3.57 -3.34
N ILE A 56 17.07 2.61 -2.51
CA ILE A 56 16.16 1.52 -2.92
C ILE A 56 14.73 2.03 -2.96
N ARG A 57 14.02 1.77 -4.06
CA ARG A 57 12.58 2.01 -4.19
C ARG A 57 11.78 0.75 -3.88
N ILE A 58 10.89 0.86 -2.90
CA ILE A 58 10.04 -0.22 -2.41
C ILE A 58 8.59 0.11 -2.72
N GLY A 59 8.00 -0.62 -3.65
CA GLY A 59 6.58 -0.55 -4.01
C GLY A 59 5.77 -1.65 -3.34
N GLY A 60 4.47 -1.42 -3.18
CA GLY A 60 3.58 -2.46 -2.69
C GLY A 60 2.11 -2.28 -3.08
N LEU A 61 1.42 -3.40 -3.20
CA LEU A 61 -0.02 -3.52 -3.34
C LEU A 61 -0.55 -4.39 -2.19
N SER A 62 -1.34 -3.79 -1.32
CA SER A 62 -1.99 -4.49 -0.21
C SER A 62 -3.27 -5.17 -0.69
N GLY A 63 -3.59 -6.30 -0.06
CA GLY A 63 -4.90 -6.93 -0.20
C GLY A 63 -4.94 -8.20 -1.05
N ILE A 64 -6.16 -8.72 -1.17
CA ILE A 64 -6.48 -9.96 -1.90
C ILE A 64 -7.35 -9.62 -3.11
N TYR A 65 -7.07 -10.18 -4.27
CA TYR A 65 -7.86 -9.94 -5.47
C TYR A 65 -9.19 -10.69 -5.40
N LYS A 66 -10.30 -9.95 -5.58
CA LYS A 66 -11.63 -10.50 -5.79
C LYS A 66 -12.31 -9.83 -6.99
N PRO A 67 -12.68 -10.60 -8.04
CA PRO A 67 -13.20 -10.02 -9.28
C PRO A 67 -14.47 -9.18 -9.10
N ARG A 68 -15.35 -9.53 -8.17
CA ARG A 68 -16.64 -8.84 -7.96
C ARG A 68 -16.46 -7.44 -7.37
N GLU A 69 -15.44 -7.25 -6.54
CA GLU A 69 -15.16 -6.00 -5.85
C GLU A 69 -14.09 -5.16 -6.54
N TYR A 70 -13.35 -5.73 -7.50
CA TYR A 70 -12.17 -5.09 -8.09
C TYR A 70 -12.47 -3.71 -8.71
N HIS A 71 -13.57 -3.60 -9.44
CA HIS A 71 -13.99 -2.37 -10.11
C HIS A 71 -14.80 -1.43 -9.22
N LEU A 72 -15.03 -1.75 -7.94
CA LEU A 72 -15.73 -0.86 -7.02
C LEU A 72 -14.77 0.22 -6.47
N GLY A 73 -15.29 1.16 -5.71
CA GLY A 73 -14.47 2.04 -4.88
C GLY A 73 -14.17 1.47 -3.50
N HIS A 74 -13.49 2.28 -2.69
CA HIS A 74 -13.33 2.10 -1.25
C HIS A 74 -14.52 2.75 -0.54
N TYR A 75 -15.61 2.00 -0.43
CA TYR A 75 -16.87 2.47 0.13
C TYR A 75 -17.04 2.12 1.61
N GLU A 76 -16.18 1.24 2.14
CA GLU A 76 -16.24 0.73 3.49
C GLU A 76 -16.03 1.86 4.49
N MET A 77 -16.95 2.01 5.45
CA MET A 77 -16.86 3.05 6.47
C MET A 77 -17.21 2.51 7.86
N PRO A 78 -16.44 2.86 8.91
CA PRO A 78 -16.81 2.55 10.28
C PRO A 78 -18.17 3.16 10.69
N PRO A 79 -18.92 2.45 11.54
CA PRO A 79 -18.64 1.10 12.03
C PRO A 79 -18.81 0.05 10.92
N TYR A 80 -17.80 -0.82 10.76
CA TYR A 80 -17.83 -1.85 9.73
C TYR A 80 -18.83 -2.95 10.08
N ASP A 81 -19.55 -3.43 9.07
CA ASP A 81 -20.29 -4.68 9.14
C ASP A 81 -19.43 -5.89 8.72
N GLU A 82 -20.01 -7.10 8.73
CA GLU A 82 -19.30 -8.32 8.33
C GLU A 82 -18.83 -8.30 6.87
N ASN A 83 -19.56 -7.64 5.98
CA ASN A 83 -19.21 -7.54 4.57
C ASN A 83 -18.07 -6.55 4.39
N ASP A 84 -18.12 -5.40 5.05
CA ASP A 84 -17.07 -4.40 5.05
C ASP A 84 -15.75 -4.98 5.56
N ILE A 85 -15.77 -5.79 6.63
CA ILE A 85 -14.57 -6.46 7.15
C ILE A 85 -13.90 -7.35 6.10
N ARG A 86 -14.68 -7.98 5.22
CA ARG A 86 -14.16 -8.83 4.13
C ARG A 86 -13.69 -7.98 2.96
N SER A 87 -14.45 -6.95 2.59
CA SER A 87 -14.18 -6.19 1.37
C SER A 87 -13.12 -5.10 1.55
N VAL A 88 -12.89 -4.61 2.77
CA VAL A 88 -11.96 -3.51 3.10
C VAL A 88 -10.52 -3.78 2.67
N TYR A 89 -10.10 -5.04 2.58
CA TYR A 89 -8.75 -5.42 2.12
C TYR A 89 -8.74 -6.00 0.70
N HIS A 90 -9.87 -6.04 -0.01
CA HIS A 90 -9.86 -6.49 -1.39
C HIS A 90 -9.15 -5.45 -2.27
N VAL A 91 -8.34 -5.91 -3.23
CA VAL A 91 -7.67 -5.02 -4.20
C VAL A 91 -8.71 -4.23 -5.01
N ARG A 92 -8.43 -2.96 -5.31
CA ARG A 92 -9.23 -2.11 -6.20
C ARG A 92 -8.46 -1.70 -7.44
N GLU A 93 -9.15 -1.58 -8.55
CA GLU A 93 -8.60 -1.11 -9.82
C GLU A 93 -7.93 0.27 -9.67
N TYR A 94 -8.51 1.16 -8.87
CA TYR A 94 -7.92 2.48 -8.56
C TYR A 94 -6.47 2.39 -8.07
N ASP A 95 -6.19 1.47 -7.15
CA ASP A 95 -4.86 1.28 -6.56
C ASP A 95 -3.87 0.77 -7.61
N VAL A 96 -4.30 -0.15 -8.45
CA VAL A 96 -3.52 -0.73 -9.55
C VAL A 96 -3.19 0.32 -10.61
N MET A 97 -4.16 1.16 -10.97
CA MET A 97 -3.99 2.22 -11.97
C MET A 97 -2.98 3.26 -11.52
N LYS A 98 -2.99 3.67 -10.23
CA LYS A 98 -1.92 4.53 -9.70
C LYS A 98 -0.55 3.90 -9.86
N LEU A 99 -0.40 2.63 -9.49
CA LEU A 99 0.88 1.93 -9.57
C LEU A 99 1.36 1.79 -11.02
N LYS A 100 0.47 1.54 -12.00
CA LYS A 100 0.82 1.50 -13.43
C LYS A 100 1.39 2.82 -14.00
N GLU A 101 1.14 3.95 -13.33
CA GLU A 101 1.67 5.25 -13.73
C GLU A 101 3.14 5.45 -13.33
N VAL A 102 3.68 4.63 -12.42
CA VAL A 102 5.09 4.68 -12.03
C VAL A 102 5.97 4.33 -13.23
N LYS A 103 6.89 5.23 -13.58
CA LYS A 103 7.84 5.10 -14.69
C LYS A 103 9.25 4.82 -14.20
N GLY A 104 9.64 5.36 -13.04
CA GLY A 104 10.95 5.05 -12.48
C GLY A 104 11.04 3.57 -12.10
N GLN A 105 12.25 3.00 -12.18
CA GLN A 105 12.52 1.63 -11.77
C GLN A 105 12.10 1.41 -10.31
N ILE A 106 11.46 0.28 -10.03
CA ILE A 106 11.25 -0.23 -8.68
C ILE A 106 12.24 -1.36 -8.42
N ASP A 107 12.91 -1.33 -7.27
CA ASP A 107 13.85 -2.39 -6.88
C ASP A 107 13.10 -3.55 -6.26
N ILE A 108 12.20 -3.25 -5.31
CA ILE A 108 11.45 -4.24 -4.56
C ILE A 108 9.97 -3.95 -4.70
N PHE A 109 9.19 -4.94 -5.13
CA PHE A 109 7.74 -4.87 -5.11
C PHE A 109 7.15 -5.95 -4.21
N MET A 110 6.11 -5.61 -3.46
CA MET A 110 5.43 -6.54 -2.56
C MET A 110 3.94 -6.62 -2.88
N SER A 111 3.41 -7.83 -2.96
CA SER A 111 1.97 -8.08 -3.00
C SER A 111 1.63 -9.20 -2.03
N HIS A 112 0.45 -9.20 -1.43
CA HIS A 112 0.05 -10.34 -0.61
C HIS A 112 -0.20 -11.58 -1.48
N ASP A 113 -1.09 -11.44 -2.47
CA ASP A 113 -1.37 -12.49 -3.46
C ASP A 113 -0.23 -12.64 -4.47
N TRP A 114 -0.09 -13.84 -5.01
CA TRP A 114 0.88 -14.10 -6.08
C TRP A 114 0.39 -13.50 -7.38
N PRO A 115 1.28 -12.98 -8.24
CA PRO A 115 0.96 -12.70 -9.63
C PRO A 115 0.38 -13.95 -10.31
N LEU A 116 -0.71 -13.79 -11.07
CA LEU A 116 -1.28 -14.85 -11.87
C LEU A 116 -0.20 -15.52 -12.75
N ARG A 117 -0.23 -16.85 -12.87
CA ARG A 117 0.69 -17.66 -13.70
C ARG A 117 2.17 -17.57 -13.31
N ILE A 118 2.51 -17.02 -12.14
CA ILE A 118 3.91 -16.98 -11.68
C ILE A 118 4.54 -18.37 -11.55
N THR A 119 3.72 -19.41 -11.41
CA THR A 119 4.15 -20.80 -11.32
C THR A 119 4.86 -21.31 -12.56
N GLU A 120 4.59 -20.72 -13.73
CA GLU A 120 5.24 -21.08 -15.00
C GLU A 120 6.73 -20.73 -15.02
N TYR A 121 7.15 -19.80 -14.16
CA TYR A 121 8.52 -19.30 -14.05
C TYR A 121 9.32 -20.00 -12.94
N GLY A 122 8.77 -21.06 -12.36
CA GLY A 122 9.38 -21.83 -11.28
C GLY A 122 9.05 -23.31 -11.37
N ASN A 123 9.45 -24.06 -10.35
CA ASN A 123 9.20 -25.51 -10.32
C ASN A 123 7.76 -25.81 -9.84
N TRP A 124 6.79 -25.63 -10.73
CA TRP A 124 5.37 -25.89 -10.44
C TRP A 124 5.10 -27.35 -10.08
N GLU A 125 5.85 -28.31 -10.63
CA GLU A 125 5.70 -29.72 -10.28
C GLU A 125 5.97 -29.96 -8.79
N LYS A 126 7.02 -29.35 -8.25
CA LYS A 126 7.35 -29.41 -6.83
C LYS A 126 6.27 -28.74 -5.98
N LEU A 127 5.70 -27.64 -6.47
CA LEU A 127 4.58 -26.96 -5.81
C LEU A 127 3.38 -27.90 -5.69
N VAL A 128 2.93 -28.52 -6.78
CA VAL A 128 1.75 -29.39 -6.78
C VAL A 128 2.00 -30.73 -6.09
N ARG A 129 3.25 -31.22 -6.03
CA ARG A 129 3.60 -32.37 -5.19
C ARG A 129 3.39 -32.05 -3.70
N HIS A 130 3.74 -30.83 -3.28
CA HIS A 130 3.56 -30.38 -1.90
C HIS A 130 2.12 -29.94 -1.60
N LYS A 131 1.44 -29.36 -2.59
CA LYS A 131 0.07 -28.85 -2.51
C LYS A 131 -0.77 -29.31 -3.71
N PRO A 132 -1.26 -30.56 -3.69
CA PRO A 132 -1.96 -31.16 -4.84
C PRO A 132 -3.20 -30.42 -5.29
N PHE A 133 -3.89 -29.73 -4.37
CA PHE A 133 -5.10 -28.95 -4.67
C PHE A 133 -4.86 -27.77 -5.63
N PHE A 134 -3.63 -27.27 -5.74
CA PHE A 134 -3.28 -26.24 -6.72
C PHE A 134 -3.12 -26.77 -8.14
N ARG A 135 -3.09 -28.10 -8.35
CA ARG A 135 -2.80 -28.68 -9.68
C ARG A 135 -3.72 -28.13 -10.76
N GLN A 136 -5.03 -28.12 -10.51
CA GLN A 136 -6.00 -27.65 -11.50
C GLN A 136 -5.82 -26.16 -11.79
N GLU A 137 -5.73 -25.32 -10.75
CA GLU A 137 -5.55 -23.87 -10.92
C GLU A 137 -4.21 -23.51 -11.60
N VAL A 138 -3.15 -24.30 -11.38
CA VAL A 138 -1.86 -24.13 -12.06
C VAL A 138 -1.98 -24.49 -13.54
N LEU A 139 -2.63 -25.60 -13.87
CA LEU A 139 -2.80 -26.05 -15.26
C LEU A 139 -3.73 -25.11 -16.05
N ASP A 140 -4.79 -24.61 -15.41
CA ASP A 140 -5.73 -23.67 -16.01
C ASP A 140 -5.19 -22.24 -16.06
N GLY A 141 -4.04 -21.97 -15.41
CA GLY A 141 -3.43 -20.64 -15.33
C GLY A 141 -4.26 -19.64 -14.51
N THR A 142 -5.09 -20.12 -13.58
CA THR A 142 -6.01 -19.32 -12.75
C THR A 142 -5.47 -19.05 -11.34
N LEU A 143 -4.39 -19.72 -10.92
CA LEU A 143 -3.78 -19.50 -9.61
C LEU A 143 -3.13 -18.11 -9.52
N GLY A 144 -3.66 -17.26 -8.64
CA GLY A 144 -3.10 -15.97 -8.29
C GLY A 144 -3.97 -14.77 -8.68
N SER A 145 -3.35 -13.60 -8.73
CA SER A 145 -3.98 -12.30 -8.87
C SER A 145 -3.68 -11.69 -10.24
N VAL A 146 -4.75 -11.46 -11.00
CA VAL A 146 -4.72 -10.76 -12.30
C VAL A 146 -4.07 -9.37 -12.14
N PRO A 147 -4.50 -8.48 -11.22
CA PRO A 147 -3.89 -7.16 -11.10
C PRO A 147 -2.41 -7.21 -10.68
N ALA A 148 -2.00 -8.21 -9.87
CA ALA A 148 -0.60 -8.39 -9.54
C ALA A 148 0.24 -8.80 -10.77
N ALA A 149 -0.29 -9.65 -11.65
CA ALA A 149 0.38 -10.00 -12.91
C ALA A 149 0.51 -8.80 -13.86
N GLU A 150 -0.53 -7.96 -13.95
CA GLU A 150 -0.48 -6.73 -14.74
C GLU A 150 0.61 -5.77 -14.23
N LEU A 151 0.71 -5.61 -12.91
CA LEU A 151 1.75 -4.79 -12.28
C LEU A 151 3.14 -5.39 -12.45
N LEU A 152 3.30 -6.71 -12.33
CA LEU A 152 4.58 -7.39 -12.58
C LEU A 152 5.08 -7.11 -14.00
N LYS A 153 4.17 -7.19 -14.99
CA LYS A 153 4.49 -6.90 -16.39
C LYS A 153 4.82 -5.42 -16.64
N ALA A 154 4.08 -4.51 -15.99
CA ALA A 154 4.23 -3.07 -16.18
C ALA A 154 5.47 -2.49 -15.49
N LEU A 155 5.78 -2.96 -14.27
CA LEU A 155 6.79 -2.37 -13.40
C LEU A 155 8.14 -3.09 -13.47
N GLN A 156 8.14 -4.38 -13.83
CA GLN A 156 9.34 -5.21 -14.00
C GLN A 156 10.40 -5.00 -12.88
N PRO A 157 10.02 -5.13 -11.60
CA PRO A 157 10.94 -4.82 -10.50
C PRO A 157 12.05 -5.85 -10.42
N ARG A 158 13.19 -5.51 -9.79
CA ARG A 158 14.30 -6.47 -9.59
C ARG A 158 13.88 -7.64 -8.70
N TYR A 159 13.07 -7.35 -7.68
CA TYR A 159 12.52 -8.33 -6.74
C TYR A 159 11.01 -8.19 -6.62
N TRP A 160 10.32 -9.33 -6.57
CA TRP A 160 8.90 -9.40 -6.25
C TRP A 160 8.68 -10.39 -5.09
N PHE A 161 8.09 -9.91 -4.00
CA PHE A 161 7.79 -10.74 -2.84
C PHE A 161 6.29 -10.93 -2.64
N SER A 162 5.89 -12.18 -2.35
CA SER A 162 4.50 -12.52 -2.05
C SER A 162 4.32 -13.49 -0.89
N ALA A 163 3.08 -13.65 -0.44
CA ALA A 163 2.70 -14.54 0.65
C ALA A 163 1.40 -15.28 0.29
N HIS A 164 0.40 -15.26 1.18
CA HIS A 164 -0.94 -15.83 1.00
C HIS A 164 -1.06 -17.36 0.86
N LEU A 165 -0.38 -17.97 -0.10
CA LEU A 165 -0.55 -19.38 -0.45
C LEU A 165 0.17 -20.34 0.51
N HIS A 166 0.76 -19.83 1.60
CA HIS A 166 1.38 -20.60 2.68
C HIS A 166 2.35 -21.69 2.17
N CYS A 167 3.28 -21.30 1.30
CA CYS A 167 4.38 -22.13 0.85
C CYS A 167 5.51 -21.26 0.29
N LYS A 168 6.75 -21.76 0.39
CA LYS A 168 7.89 -21.11 -0.26
C LYS A 168 7.94 -21.48 -1.74
N PHE A 169 7.99 -20.48 -2.61
CA PHE A 169 8.10 -20.68 -4.06
C PHE A 169 9.01 -19.62 -4.70
N PRO A 170 10.21 -20.01 -5.16
CA PRO A 170 11.07 -19.15 -5.95
C PRO A 170 10.74 -19.28 -7.44
N ALA A 171 10.80 -18.16 -8.16
CA ALA A 171 10.66 -18.11 -9.62
C ALA A 171 11.54 -16.99 -10.21
N ILE A 172 11.92 -17.12 -11.48
CA ILE A 172 12.74 -16.15 -12.21
C ILE A 172 12.01 -15.75 -13.48
N ILE A 173 11.73 -14.46 -13.63
CA ILE A 173 10.94 -13.93 -14.73
C ILE A 173 11.86 -13.09 -15.62
N GLN A 174 12.05 -13.53 -16.86
CA GLN A 174 12.78 -12.81 -17.89
C GLN A 174 11.78 -11.96 -18.69
N HIS A 175 11.92 -10.63 -18.65
CA HIS A 175 11.01 -9.72 -19.33
C HIS A 175 11.43 -9.49 -20.78
N GLY A 176 10.98 -10.34 -21.70
CA GLY A 176 11.37 -10.26 -23.12
C GLY A 176 12.80 -10.72 -23.39
N GLU A 177 13.19 -10.80 -24.67
CA GLU A 177 14.41 -11.52 -25.11
C GLU A 177 15.74 -10.93 -24.61
N ASN A 178 15.78 -9.70 -24.09
CA ASN A 178 16.96 -9.10 -23.45
C ASN A 178 16.59 -8.09 -22.34
N GLY A 179 15.37 -8.18 -21.80
CA GLY A 179 14.94 -7.22 -20.78
C GLY A 179 15.38 -7.59 -19.36
N PRO A 180 14.91 -6.84 -18.36
CA PRO A 180 15.29 -7.07 -16.97
C PRO A 180 14.79 -8.43 -16.47
N VAL A 181 15.41 -8.89 -15.39
CA VAL A 181 15.00 -10.10 -14.66
C VAL A 181 14.34 -9.71 -13.35
N THR A 182 13.14 -10.23 -13.09
CA THR A 182 12.54 -10.19 -11.76
C THR A 182 12.81 -11.50 -11.02
N LYS A 183 13.37 -11.40 -9.82
CA LYS A 183 13.48 -12.50 -8.87
C LYS A 183 12.23 -12.54 -8.00
N PHE A 184 11.37 -13.54 -8.21
CA PHE A 184 10.17 -13.74 -7.41
C PHE A 184 10.44 -14.69 -6.25
N LEU A 185 9.91 -14.34 -5.08
CA LEU A 185 9.89 -15.23 -3.93
C LEU A 185 8.58 -15.10 -3.15
N ALA A 186 7.87 -16.21 -3.03
CA ALA A 186 6.82 -16.36 -2.06
C ALA A 186 7.31 -17.03 -0.77
N LEU A 187 6.73 -16.64 0.37
CA LEU A 187 7.04 -17.20 1.69
C LEU A 187 5.82 -17.82 2.36
N ASP A 188 6.08 -18.71 3.31
CA ASP A 188 5.06 -19.37 4.13
C ASP A 188 4.60 -18.48 5.29
N LYS A 189 3.55 -18.90 5.99
CA LYS A 189 3.08 -18.27 7.22
C LYS A 189 4.08 -18.51 8.36
N CYS A 190 4.22 -17.52 9.24
CA CYS A 190 5.06 -17.55 10.45
C CYS A 190 4.59 -18.59 11.48
N LEU A 191 4.79 -19.86 11.17
CA LEU A 191 4.48 -21.01 12.01
C LEU A 191 5.74 -21.87 12.17
N ARG A 192 5.80 -22.61 13.28
CA ARG A 192 6.92 -23.50 13.61
C ARG A 192 7.21 -24.47 12.46
N GLY A 193 8.49 -24.61 12.10
CA GLY A 193 8.97 -25.54 11.08
C GLY A 193 8.67 -25.12 9.64
N ARG A 194 8.12 -23.92 9.40
CA ARG A 194 7.80 -23.43 8.05
C ARG A 194 8.84 -22.48 7.49
N LYS A 195 8.87 -22.36 6.17
CA LYS A 195 9.82 -21.51 5.43
C LYS A 195 9.27 -20.09 5.26
N PHE A 196 9.10 -19.38 6.37
CA PHE A 196 8.48 -18.06 6.42
C PHE A 196 9.46 -16.89 6.39
N LEU A 197 10.76 -17.13 6.57
CA LEU A 197 11.80 -16.11 6.61
C LEU A 197 12.87 -16.40 5.55
N GLN A 198 13.28 -15.35 4.84
CA GLN A 198 14.42 -15.34 3.94
C GLN A 198 15.16 -14.02 4.13
N ILE A 199 16.48 -14.09 4.30
CA ILE A 199 17.36 -12.93 4.26
C ILE A 199 17.85 -12.79 2.81
N VAL A 200 17.78 -11.58 2.27
CA VAL A 200 18.26 -11.24 0.93
C VAL A 200 19.20 -10.05 1.05
N ASP A 201 20.33 -10.14 0.37
CA ASP A 201 21.28 -9.04 0.27
C ASP A 201 20.99 -8.27 -1.02
N ILE A 202 20.76 -6.96 -0.88
CA ILE A 202 20.43 -6.07 -1.98
C ILE A 202 21.42 -4.92 -1.93
N GLU A 203 22.16 -4.75 -3.04
CA GLU A 203 23.11 -3.66 -3.18
C GLU A 203 22.38 -2.31 -3.14
N ALA A 204 22.87 -1.41 -2.30
CA ALA A 204 22.34 -0.08 -2.10
C ALA A 204 23.50 0.92 -2.12
N ASP A 205 23.28 2.05 -2.78
CA ASP A 205 24.20 3.17 -2.74
C ASP A 205 24.19 3.82 -1.35
N PRO A 206 25.25 4.56 -0.99
CA PRO A 206 25.27 5.33 0.24
C PRO A 206 24.09 6.30 0.29
N GLY A 207 23.30 6.22 1.35
CA GLY A 207 22.15 7.08 1.57
C GLY A 207 21.66 6.95 3.00
N PRO A 208 20.73 7.82 3.43
CA PRO A 208 20.15 7.68 4.75
C PRO A 208 19.33 6.37 4.79
N TYR A 209 19.71 5.45 5.67
CA TYR A 209 18.99 4.20 5.92
C TYR A 209 17.74 4.45 6.77
N GLU A 210 16.86 5.31 6.26
CA GLU A 210 15.56 5.61 6.84
C GLU A 210 14.50 5.62 5.73
N VAL A 211 13.24 5.44 6.12
CA VAL A 211 12.12 5.54 5.19
C VAL A 211 11.96 6.98 4.73
N GLN A 212 11.82 7.19 3.43
CA GLN A 212 11.56 8.48 2.79
C GLN A 212 10.39 8.37 1.82
N TYR A 213 9.65 9.47 1.65
CA TYR A 213 8.62 9.57 0.62
C TYR A 213 9.26 9.55 -0.77
N ASP A 214 8.61 8.87 -1.70
CA ASP A 214 8.97 8.88 -3.11
C ASP A 214 8.29 10.04 -3.85
N GLU A 215 9.08 10.89 -4.51
CA GLU A 215 8.58 12.10 -5.20
C GLU A 215 7.56 11.75 -6.31
N GLU A 216 7.87 10.76 -7.14
CA GLU A 216 7.01 10.32 -8.23
C GLU A 216 5.69 9.77 -7.69
N TRP A 217 5.74 8.92 -6.67
CA TRP A 217 4.54 8.37 -6.04
C TRP A 217 3.66 9.43 -5.39
N LEU A 218 4.23 10.44 -4.74
CA LEU A 218 3.47 11.56 -4.21
C LEU A 218 2.80 12.36 -5.33
N ALA A 219 3.46 12.54 -6.47
CA ALA A 219 2.89 13.23 -7.63
C ALA A 219 1.72 12.43 -8.24
N ILE A 220 1.88 11.11 -8.40
CA ILE A 220 0.82 10.19 -8.86
C ILE A 220 -0.35 10.22 -7.88
N THR A 221 -0.08 10.11 -6.58
CA THR A 221 -1.10 10.12 -5.53
C THR A 221 -1.91 11.43 -5.58
N ARG A 222 -1.22 12.56 -5.79
CA ARG A 222 -1.87 13.87 -5.93
C ARG A 222 -2.72 13.95 -7.20
N LYS A 223 -2.21 13.47 -8.34
CA LYS A 223 -2.93 13.42 -9.63
C LYS A 223 -4.25 12.65 -9.51
N PHE A 224 -4.25 11.54 -8.79
CA PHE A 224 -5.42 10.67 -8.64
C PHE A 224 -6.38 11.10 -7.52
N ASN A 225 -6.03 12.11 -6.72
CA ASN A 225 -6.79 12.48 -5.54
C ASN A 225 -8.20 13.01 -5.87
N SER A 226 -8.36 13.71 -7.00
CA SER A 226 -9.66 14.26 -7.43
C SER A 226 -10.70 13.19 -7.77
N ILE A 227 -10.24 11.98 -8.12
CA ILE A 227 -11.08 10.86 -8.55
C ILE A 227 -11.06 9.70 -7.55
N PHE A 228 -10.70 9.96 -6.29
CA PHE A 228 -10.65 8.91 -5.26
C PHE A 228 -12.03 8.27 -5.05
N PRO A 229 -12.23 6.96 -5.35
CA PRO A 229 -13.56 6.37 -5.42
C PRO A 229 -14.08 5.98 -4.05
N LEU A 230 -14.88 6.83 -3.41
CA LEU A 230 -15.44 6.56 -2.07
C LEU A 230 -16.81 5.87 -2.10
N THR A 231 -17.20 5.28 -3.22
CA THR A 231 -18.53 4.67 -3.41
C THR A 231 -18.44 3.31 -4.09
N ARG A 232 -19.55 2.56 -4.12
CA ARG A 232 -19.64 1.28 -4.85
C ARG A 232 -19.60 1.44 -6.38
N LYS A 233 -19.50 2.67 -6.91
CA LYS A 233 -19.42 2.90 -8.36
C LYS A 233 -17.99 2.73 -8.84
N SER A 234 -17.84 2.27 -10.07
CA SER A 234 -16.54 2.21 -10.73
C SER A 234 -15.92 3.58 -10.95
N VAL A 235 -14.60 3.60 -10.87
CA VAL A 235 -13.78 4.80 -11.06
C VAL A 235 -13.95 5.29 -12.48
N GLN A 236 -14.25 6.58 -12.64
CA GLN A 236 -14.25 7.24 -13.93
C GLN A 236 -12.90 7.95 -14.13
N LEU A 237 -12.03 7.34 -14.93
CA LEU A 237 -10.67 7.88 -15.21
C LEU A 237 -10.65 9.21 -15.96
N GLY A 238 -11.76 9.59 -16.60
CA GLY A 238 -11.86 10.84 -17.38
C GLY A 238 -11.69 12.13 -16.59
N GLY A 239 -11.66 12.06 -15.25
CA GLY A 239 -11.47 13.22 -14.36
C GLY A 239 -10.02 13.53 -13.98
N LEU A 240 -9.04 12.85 -14.57
CA LEU A 240 -7.63 13.11 -14.29
C LEU A 240 -7.17 14.42 -14.91
N ASP A 241 -6.68 15.31 -14.05
CA ASP A 241 -6.02 16.55 -14.44
C ASP A 241 -4.68 16.24 -15.17
N LYS A 242 -4.37 17.06 -16.18
CA LYS A 242 -3.12 17.03 -16.95
C LYS A 242 -2.01 17.88 -16.32
N GLN A 243 -2.24 18.48 -15.16
CA GLN A 243 -1.25 19.28 -14.45
C GLN A 243 -0.02 18.42 -14.09
N ASP A 244 1.16 19.00 -14.28
CA ASP A 244 2.39 18.42 -13.78
C ASP A 244 2.51 18.66 -12.27
N TYR A 245 2.24 17.60 -11.51
CA TYR A 245 2.34 17.59 -10.05
C TYR A 245 3.77 17.37 -9.55
N GLN A 246 4.71 16.95 -10.39
CA GLN A 246 6.07 16.62 -9.96
C GLN A 246 6.79 17.85 -9.40
N GLN A 247 6.79 18.96 -10.14
CA GLN A 247 7.46 20.18 -9.69
C GLN A 247 6.85 20.72 -8.38
N TRP A 248 5.52 20.61 -8.23
CA TRP A 248 4.85 21.01 -7.00
C TRP A 248 5.30 20.14 -5.81
N VAL A 249 5.36 18.81 -5.98
CA VAL A 249 5.80 17.88 -4.94
C VAL A 249 7.26 18.13 -4.59
N ARG A 250 8.14 18.27 -5.59
CA ARG A 250 9.56 18.57 -5.39
C ARG A 250 9.76 19.80 -4.53
N ASN A 251 9.04 20.89 -4.83
CA ASN A 251 9.10 22.12 -4.03
C ASN A 251 8.66 21.90 -2.58
N LYS A 252 7.66 21.04 -2.34
CA LYS A 252 7.22 20.68 -0.98
C LYS A 252 8.23 19.81 -0.25
N LEU A 253 8.84 18.84 -0.93
CA LEU A 253 9.87 17.98 -0.35
C LEU A 253 11.13 18.79 -0.01
N ASN A 254 11.55 19.72 -0.87
CA ASN A 254 12.68 20.60 -0.60
C ASN A 254 12.45 21.51 0.62
N ALA A 255 11.22 21.98 0.82
CA ALA A 255 10.89 22.87 1.94
C ALA A 255 10.72 22.14 3.29
N ARG A 256 10.21 20.88 3.28
CA ARG A 256 9.81 20.15 4.50
C ARG A 256 10.66 18.92 4.80
N GLY A 257 11.39 18.40 3.82
CA GLY A 257 12.10 17.13 3.88
C GLY A 257 11.23 15.92 3.48
N ALA A 258 11.89 14.85 3.03
CA ALA A 258 11.24 13.64 2.52
C ALA A 258 10.88 12.60 3.60
N LYS A 259 11.39 12.73 4.82
CA LYS A 259 11.12 11.79 5.92
C LYS A 259 9.64 11.78 6.31
N PRO A 260 8.94 10.64 6.42
CA PRO A 260 7.55 10.61 6.87
C PRO A 260 7.34 11.26 8.24
N PHE A 261 6.11 11.70 8.51
CA PHE A 261 5.76 12.17 9.86
C PHE A 261 5.99 11.06 10.88
N ASP A 262 6.52 11.39 12.07
CA ASP A 262 6.75 10.41 13.12
C ASP A 262 5.46 9.74 13.58
N PHE A 263 5.60 8.54 14.14
CA PHE A 263 4.48 7.86 14.77
C PHE A 263 3.93 8.69 15.93
N VAL A 264 2.62 8.92 15.93
CA VAL A 264 1.89 9.53 17.04
C VAL A 264 0.82 8.56 17.50
N PRO A 265 0.84 8.10 18.76
CA PRO A 265 -0.24 7.31 19.33
C PRO A 265 -1.56 8.07 19.24
N THR A 266 -2.55 7.47 18.57
CA THR A 266 -3.89 8.08 18.43
C THR A 266 -4.88 7.55 19.46
N VAL A 267 -4.56 6.42 20.11
CA VAL A 267 -5.33 5.80 21.19
C VAL A 267 -4.37 5.28 22.26
N PRO A 268 -4.77 5.24 23.54
CA PRO A 268 -3.99 4.58 24.59
C PRO A 268 -3.75 3.10 24.25
N SER A 269 -2.56 2.59 24.58
CA SER A 269 -2.30 1.16 24.50
C SER A 269 -3.24 0.38 25.40
N PHE A 270 -3.67 -0.80 24.96
CA PHE A 270 -4.44 -1.71 25.81
C PHE A 270 -3.60 -2.09 27.03
N ASP A 271 -4.15 -1.86 28.22
CA ASP A 271 -3.56 -2.28 29.49
C ASP A 271 -4.31 -3.53 29.98
N PRO A 272 -3.67 -4.71 29.98
CA PRO A 272 -4.28 -5.95 30.45
C PRO A 272 -4.68 -5.89 31.94
N SER A 273 -4.06 -5.02 32.72
CA SER A 273 -4.35 -4.82 34.15
C SER A 273 -5.56 -3.90 34.39
N GLN A 274 -6.00 -3.17 33.36
CA GLN A 274 -7.21 -2.35 33.37
C GLN A 274 -8.17 -2.83 32.28
N PRO A 275 -8.83 -3.99 32.45
CA PRO A 275 -9.84 -4.44 31.51
C PRO A 275 -10.89 -3.35 31.36
N LEU A 276 -11.16 -2.95 30.11
CA LEU A 276 -12.12 -1.90 29.75
C LEU A 276 -13.46 -2.17 30.47
N SER A 277 -13.74 -1.44 31.54
CA SER A 277 -15.04 -1.47 32.20
C SER A 277 -16.09 -1.05 31.18
N ASN A 278 -17.09 -1.91 30.96
CA ASN A 278 -18.24 -1.73 30.06
C ASN A 278 -18.42 -0.31 29.52
N ARG A 279 -18.11 -0.11 28.22
CA ARG A 279 -18.56 1.08 27.51
C ARG A 279 -20.08 1.08 27.49
N SER A 280 -20.68 1.85 28.39
CA SER A 280 -22.03 2.35 28.25
C SER A 280 -22.16 2.97 26.86
N HIS A 281 -23.20 2.53 26.14
CA HIS A 281 -23.55 3.03 24.83
C HIS A 281 -23.61 4.56 24.87
N CYS A 282 -22.76 5.23 24.09
CA CYS A 282 -22.88 6.67 23.84
C CYS A 282 -23.97 6.88 22.79
N GLY A 283 -25.22 6.61 23.17
CA GLY A 283 -26.41 7.16 22.55
C GLY A 283 -26.75 8.47 23.25
N ASN A 284 -27.15 9.47 22.47
CA ASN A 284 -27.72 10.76 22.85
C ASN A 284 -26.75 11.85 23.33
N LEU A 285 -26.38 12.73 22.40
CA LEU A 285 -26.23 14.17 22.66
C LEU A 285 -26.85 14.95 21.49
N LEU A 286 -28.19 14.97 21.49
CA LEU A 286 -29.01 16.01 20.86
C LEU A 286 -30.13 16.32 21.84
N ARG A 287 -29.98 17.41 22.60
CA ARG A 287 -31.07 18.21 23.20
C ARG A 287 -30.49 19.44 23.90
N SER A 288 -30.51 20.55 23.17
CA SER A 288 -30.88 21.94 23.55
C SER A 288 -30.14 22.90 22.62
#